data_AF-A0AAE9EE21-F1
#
_entry.id   AF-A0AAE9EE21-F1
#
_cell.length_a   1.000
_cell.length_b   1.000
_cell.length_c   1.000
_cell.angle_alpha   90.00
_cell.angle_beta   90.00
_cell.angle_gamma   90.00
#
_symmetry.space_group_name_H-M   'P 1'
#
loop_
_entity.id
_entity.type
_entity.pdbx_description
1 polymer ?
#
loop_
_entity_poly.entity_id
_entity_poly.type
_entity_poly.pdbx_seq_one_letter_code
_entity_poly.pdbx_strand_id
1 'polypeptide(L)'
;MSKFRRILTYILDLGVNPKRQPLDEEDLKLAAYLIDLGLTIPAGCTGRIQPCDVGIFGSFKKVVKTLTNYAQLTNSNYKFQTRDETLKLLSLVWRQLCSPKLEKWARYAWVAAGYDVPRPASFETPAQLLFPRGVAGDCTMHGCSSTSFVKCLYCEKIFCFEHFVIDHHNC
;
A
#
# COMPACT_ATOMS: atom_id res chain seq x y z
N MET A 1 -1.52 7.44 16.66
CA MET A 1 -0.42 7.43 15.67
C MET A 1 -0.70 6.37 14.61
N SER A 2 -0.61 6.69 13.31
CA SER A 2 -0.90 5.72 12.24
C SER A 2 0.15 4.59 12.22
N LYS A 3 -0.24 3.38 11.81
CA LYS A 3 0.65 2.21 11.76
C LYS A 3 1.87 2.44 10.85
N PHE A 4 1.72 3.24 9.80
CA PHE A 4 2.81 3.66 8.91
C PHE A 4 3.86 4.48 9.66
N ARG A 5 3.43 5.43 10.49
CA ARG A 5 4.35 6.23 11.33
C ARG A 5 5.10 5.34 12.33
N ARG A 6 4.47 4.30 12.88
CA ARG A 6 5.14 3.35 13.80
C ARG A 6 6.19 2.50 13.09
N ILE A 7 5.94 2.05 11.86
CA ILE A 7 6.93 1.31 11.04
C ILE A 7 8.09 2.23 10.67
N LEU A 8 7.79 3.47 10.26
CA LEU A 8 8.79 4.46 9.91
C LEU A 8 9.66 4.85 11.12
N THR A 9 9.05 5.11 12.29
CA THR A 9 9.75 5.36 13.55
C THR A 9 10.56 4.15 14.01
N TYR A 10 10.02 2.93 13.96
CA TYR A 10 10.74 1.71 14.33
C TYR A 10 11.97 1.45 13.46
N ILE A 11 11.90 1.78 12.16
CA ILE A 11 13.03 1.63 11.22
C ILE A 11 14.07 2.75 11.40
N LEU A 12 13.67 3.95 11.85
CA LEU A 12 14.58 5.06 12.15
C LEU A 12 15.22 4.95 13.55
N ASP A 13 14.56 4.28 14.51
CA ASP A 13 15.07 3.96 15.85
C ASP A 13 16.08 2.80 15.87
N LEU A 14 16.09 1.97 14.81
CA LEU A 14 17.25 1.12 14.54
C LEU A 14 18.39 2.07 14.19
N GLY A 15 19.34 2.27 15.12
CA GLY A 15 20.51 3.15 15.00
C GLY A 15 21.44 2.80 13.83
N VAL A 16 20.93 2.94 12.62
CA VAL A 16 21.63 2.78 11.35
C VAL A 16 22.37 4.06 11.12
N ASN A 17 23.70 4.01 11.12
CA ASN A 17 24.55 5.11 10.71
C ASN A 17 24.57 5.15 9.18
N PRO A 18 23.78 6.01 8.51
CA PRO A 18 23.62 5.90 7.08
C PRO A 18 24.63 6.83 6.40
N LYS A 19 25.00 6.54 5.15
CA LYS A 19 25.67 7.53 4.28
C LYS A 19 24.84 8.82 4.08
N ARG A 20 23.58 8.88 4.58
CA ARG A 20 22.69 10.05 4.67
C ARG A 20 21.87 10.01 5.97
N GLN A 21 21.96 11.00 6.85
CA GLN A 21 21.25 11.05 8.15
C GLN A 21 19.74 10.72 8.03
N PRO A 22 19.10 10.12 9.06
CA PRO A 22 17.65 9.90 9.11
C PRO A 22 16.84 11.21 9.10
N LEU A 23 15.58 11.18 8.60
CA LEU A 23 14.62 12.30 8.74
C LEU A 23 14.23 12.41 10.22
N ASP A 24 14.24 13.62 10.77
CA ASP A 24 13.68 13.85 12.10
C ASP A 24 12.14 13.80 12.07
N GLU A 25 11.51 13.83 13.25
CA GLU A 25 10.07 13.68 13.38
C GLU A 25 9.28 14.80 12.67
N GLU A 26 9.90 15.96 12.47
CA GLU A 26 9.31 17.15 11.86
C GLU A 26 9.38 17.06 10.33
N ASP A 27 10.53 16.65 9.81
CA ASP A 27 10.76 16.26 8.42
C ASP A 27 9.79 15.16 7.95
N LEU A 28 9.49 14.18 8.81
CA LEU A 28 8.53 13.12 8.53
C LEU A 28 7.08 13.62 8.42
N LYS A 29 6.70 14.55 9.31
CA LYS A 29 5.38 15.18 9.29
C LYS A 29 5.23 16.04 8.03
N LEU A 30 6.28 16.78 7.68
CA LEU A 30 6.33 17.62 6.49
C LEU A 30 6.26 16.78 5.21
N ALA A 31 7.03 15.70 5.12
CA ALA A 31 7.00 14.80 3.96
C ALA A 31 5.62 14.13 3.78
N ALA A 32 5.01 13.65 4.87
CA ALA A 32 3.67 13.08 4.82
C ALA A 32 2.61 14.10 4.37
N TYR A 33 2.67 15.32 4.91
CA TYR A 33 1.78 16.43 4.55
C TYR A 33 1.94 16.88 3.09
N LEU A 34 3.18 16.95 2.58
CA LEU A 34 3.47 17.34 1.19
C LEU A 34 3.06 16.27 0.17
N ILE A 35 3.19 14.98 0.53
CA ILE A 35 2.70 13.85 -0.28
C ILE A 35 1.17 13.87 -0.36
N ASP A 36 0.50 14.14 0.77
CA ASP A 36 -0.97 14.21 0.82
C ASP A 36 -1.54 15.43 0.06
N LEU A 37 -0.75 16.50 -0.11
CA LEU A 37 -1.14 17.73 -0.83
C LEU A 37 -0.65 17.81 -2.28
N GLY A 38 0.13 16.84 -2.76
CA GLY A 38 0.68 16.85 -4.12
C GLY A 38 1.66 18.01 -4.39
N LEU A 39 2.30 18.55 -3.34
CA LEU A 39 3.23 19.68 -3.43
C LEU A 39 4.67 19.21 -3.67
N THR A 40 5.45 20.05 -4.37
CA THR A 40 6.83 19.77 -4.74
C THR A 40 7.72 19.61 -3.50
N ILE A 41 8.43 18.49 -3.43
CA ILE A 41 9.20 18.08 -2.25
C ILE A 41 10.52 18.87 -2.19
N PRO A 42 10.93 19.41 -1.02
CA PRO A 42 12.14 20.22 -0.88
C PRO A 42 13.42 19.49 -1.32
N ALA A 43 14.39 20.24 -1.85
CA ALA A 43 15.68 19.70 -2.25
C ALA A 43 16.41 19.07 -1.03
N GLY A 44 16.83 17.80 -1.17
CA GLY A 44 17.44 17.00 -0.09
C GLY A 44 16.48 16.00 0.57
N CYS A 45 15.17 16.26 0.58
CA CYS A 45 14.16 15.28 0.99
C CYS A 45 14.02 14.14 -0.03
N THR A 46 14.27 14.42 -1.33
CA THR A 46 14.16 13.47 -2.44
C THR A 46 14.98 12.20 -2.24
N GLY A 47 16.17 12.32 -1.65
CA GLY A 47 17.01 11.16 -1.35
C GLY A 47 16.42 10.26 -0.27
N ARG A 48 15.70 10.83 0.71
CA ARG A 48 15.16 10.16 1.90
C ARG A 48 13.80 9.49 1.66
N ILE A 49 13.00 10.05 0.76
CA ILE A 49 11.75 9.43 0.27
C ILE A 49 11.97 8.49 -0.92
N GLN A 50 13.21 8.38 -1.42
CA GLN A 50 13.56 7.51 -2.54
C GLN A 50 13.04 6.06 -2.39
N PRO A 51 12.97 5.45 -1.20
CA PRO A 51 12.32 4.14 -1.04
C PRO A 51 10.84 4.13 -1.46
N CYS A 52 10.12 5.23 -1.23
CA CYS A 52 8.74 5.38 -1.65
C CYS A 52 8.63 5.32 -3.18
N ASP A 53 9.50 6.03 -3.89
CA ASP A 53 9.53 6.03 -5.36
C ASP A 53 10.01 4.70 -5.95
N VAL A 54 11.08 4.12 -5.39
CA VAL A 54 11.75 2.92 -5.90
C VAL A 54 10.89 1.66 -5.73
N GLY A 55 10.18 1.51 -4.60
CA GLY A 55 9.48 0.25 -4.29
C GLY A 55 8.00 0.41 -3.94
N ILE A 56 7.66 1.39 -3.10
CA ILE A 56 6.32 1.48 -2.50
C ILE A 56 5.29 1.92 -3.53
N PHE A 57 5.50 3.07 -4.18
CA PHE A 57 4.54 3.65 -5.12
C PHE A 57 4.38 2.80 -6.37
N GLY A 58 5.44 2.13 -6.83
CA GLY A 58 5.34 1.16 -7.93
C GLY A 58 4.36 0.02 -7.59
N SER A 59 4.46 -0.55 -6.39
CA SER A 59 3.56 -1.62 -5.96
C SER A 59 2.15 -1.12 -5.67
N PHE A 60 2.02 0.08 -5.08
CA PHE A 60 0.73 0.74 -4.87
C PHE A 60 0.00 0.94 -6.20
N LYS A 61 0.65 1.54 -7.21
CA LYS A 61 0.11 1.72 -8.56
C LYS A 61 -0.28 0.39 -9.19
N LYS A 62 0.51 -0.66 -9.00
CA LYS A 62 0.19 -2.01 -9.50
C LYS A 62 -1.09 -2.57 -8.89
N VAL A 63 -1.29 -2.41 -7.58
CA VAL A 63 -2.53 -2.85 -6.91
C VAL A 63 -3.72 -2.05 -7.39
N VAL A 64 -3.62 -0.70 -7.42
CA VAL A 64 -4.67 0.18 -7.94
C VAL A 64 -5.05 -0.22 -9.37
N LYS A 65 -4.07 -0.38 -10.26
CA LYS A 65 -4.28 -0.80 -11.64
C LYS A 65 -4.98 -2.15 -11.74
N THR A 66 -4.63 -3.10 -10.87
CA THR A 66 -5.26 -4.43 -10.85
C THR A 66 -6.75 -4.32 -10.48
N LEU A 67 -7.08 -3.54 -9.46
CA LEU A 67 -8.46 -3.30 -9.03
C LEU A 67 -9.27 -2.57 -10.12
N THR A 68 -8.71 -1.52 -10.73
CA THR A 68 -9.40 -0.76 -11.78
C THR A 68 -9.59 -1.58 -13.05
N ASN A 69 -8.60 -2.39 -13.45
CA ASN A 69 -8.73 -3.26 -14.61
C ASN A 69 -9.80 -4.34 -14.40
N TYR A 70 -9.85 -4.94 -13.20
CA TYR A 70 -10.90 -5.90 -12.86
C TYR A 70 -12.29 -5.27 -12.99
N ALA A 71 -12.45 -4.07 -12.44
CA ALA A 71 -13.71 -3.35 -12.49
C ALA A 71 -14.11 -2.90 -13.90
N GLN A 72 -13.16 -2.50 -14.75
CA GLN A 72 -13.47 -2.22 -16.16
C GLN A 72 -14.04 -3.44 -16.89
N LEU A 73 -13.60 -4.64 -16.54
CA LEU A 73 -14.07 -5.88 -17.16
C LEU A 73 -15.39 -6.41 -16.58
N THR A 74 -15.64 -6.17 -15.29
CA THR A 74 -16.74 -6.84 -14.55
C THR A 74 -17.82 -5.88 -14.04
N ASN A 75 -17.51 -4.58 -13.99
CA ASN A 75 -18.31 -3.53 -13.36
C ASN A 75 -18.25 -2.25 -14.22
N SER A 76 -18.55 -2.35 -15.52
CA SER A 76 -18.41 -1.25 -16.49
C SER A 76 -19.21 0.02 -16.13
N ASN A 77 -20.24 -0.12 -15.31
CA ASN A 77 -21.07 1.00 -14.84
C ASN A 77 -20.46 1.76 -13.66
N TYR A 78 -19.47 1.19 -12.96
CA TYR A 78 -18.83 1.81 -11.82
C TYR A 78 -17.81 2.87 -12.27
N LYS A 79 -18.12 4.15 -12.00
CA LYS A 79 -17.34 5.30 -12.46
C LYS A 79 -16.27 5.69 -11.45
N PHE A 80 -15.05 5.17 -11.60
CA PHE A 80 -13.88 5.65 -10.85
C PHE A 80 -13.54 7.12 -11.08
N GLN A 81 -14.06 7.74 -12.13
CA GLN A 81 -13.69 9.09 -12.58
C GLN A 81 -14.20 10.20 -11.66
N THR A 82 -14.96 9.88 -10.60
CA THR A 82 -15.30 10.86 -9.57
C THR A 82 -14.17 10.91 -8.53
N ARG A 83 -13.94 12.11 -7.97
CA ARG A 83 -12.91 12.34 -6.95
C ARG A 83 -13.09 11.41 -5.75
N ASP A 84 -14.32 11.27 -5.27
CA ASP A 84 -14.60 10.57 -4.02
C ASP A 84 -14.41 9.05 -4.17
N GLU A 85 -14.83 8.46 -5.30
CA GLU A 85 -14.59 7.04 -5.57
C GLU A 85 -13.10 6.74 -5.80
N THR A 86 -12.36 7.65 -6.45
CA THR A 86 -10.90 7.55 -6.53
C THR A 86 -10.27 7.58 -5.13
N LEU A 87 -10.64 8.53 -4.27
CA LEU A 87 -10.09 8.63 -2.90
C LEU A 87 -10.44 7.41 -2.04
N LYS A 88 -11.65 6.86 -2.17
CA LYS A 88 -12.06 5.60 -1.52
C LYS A 88 -11.16 4.43 -1.95
N LEU A 89 -10.92 4.26 -3.26
CA LEU A 89 -10.04 3.21 -3.76
C LEU A 89 -8.60 3.38 -3.25
N LEU A 90 -8.03 4.59 -3.37
CA LEU A 90 -6.66 4.87 -2.97
C LEU A 90 -6.47 4.65 -1.46
N SER A 91 -7.41 5.11 -0.63
CA SER A 91 -7.38 4.92 0.82
C SER A 91 -7.48 3.43 1.21
N LEU A 92 -8.35 2.67 0.54
CA LEU A 92 -8.50 1.23 0.75
C LEU A 92 -7.20 0.48 0.42
N VAL A 93 -6.58 0.76 -0.74
CA VAL A 93 -5.31 0.15 -1.14
C VAL A 93 -4.20 0.53 -0.16
N TRP A 94 -4.12 1.81 0.22
CA TRP A 94 -3.11 2.29 1.16
C TRP A 94 -3.22 1.57 2.51
N ARG A 95 -4.46 1.41 3.01
CA ARG A 95 -4.74 0.65 4.24
C ARG A 95 -4.19 -0.78 4.16
N GLN A 96 -4.40 -1.47 3.03
CA GLN A 96 -3.85 -2.81 2.81
C GLN A 96 -2.33 -2.81 2.81
N LEU A 97 -1.68 -1.86 2.14
CA LEU A 97 -0.22 -1.76 2.09
C LEU A 97 0.41 -1.47 3.46
N CYS A 98 -0.35 -0.90 4.39
CA CYS A 98 0.06 -0.71 5.79
C CYS A 98 -0.03 -1.97 6.66
N SER A 99 -0.40 -3.12 6.08
CA SER A 99 -0.48 -4.38 6.82
C SER A 99 0.91 -4.83 7.32
N PRO A 100 1.03 -5.34 8.57
CA PRO A 100 2.27 -5.90 9.09
C PRO A 100 2.87 -7.01 8.22
N LYS A 101 2.04 -7.72 7.45
CA LYS A 101 2.49 -8.78 6.51
C LYS A 101 3.41 -8.26 5.42
N LEU A 102 3.35 -6.96 5.14
CA LEU A 102 4.14 -6.28 4.12
C LEU A 102 5.39 -5.60 4.68
N GLU A 103 5.71 -5.75 5.98
CA GLU A 103 6.86 -5.11 6.60
C GLU A 103 8.18 -5.50 5.90
N LYS A 104 8.37 -6.78 5.57
CA LYS A 104 9.57 -7.25 4.86
C LYS A 104 9.67 -6.66 3.46
N TRP A 105 8.56 -6.60 2.72
CA TRP A 105 8.51 -5.95 1.42
C TRP A 105 8.81 -4.45 1.51
N ALA A 106 8.22 -3.77 2.49
CA ALA A 106 8.48 -2.36 2.73
C ALA A 106 9.98 -2.17 3.01
N ARG A 107 10.58 -2.89 3.96
CA ARG A 107 12.02 -2.83 4.26
C ARG A 107 12.90 -3.05 3.02
N TYR A 108 12.51 -3.95 2.12
CA TYR A 108 13.25 -4.17 0.88
C TYR A 108 13.31 -2.92 -0.02
N ALA A 109 12.29 -2.06 -0.02
CA ALA A 109 12.32 -0.82 -0.80
C ALA A 109 13.45 0.13 -0.35
N TRP A 110 13.86 0.07 0.92
CA TRP A 110 14.97 0.86 1.46
C TRP A 110 16.31 0.26 1.00
N VAL A 111 16.44 -1.08 1.04
CA VAL A 111 17.59 -1.77 0.46
C VAL A 111 17.74 -1.42 -1.03
N ALA A 112 16.63 -1.48 -1.79
CA ALA A 112 16.60 -1.17 -3.21
C ALA A 112 16.93 0.31 -3.51
N ALA A 113 16.64 1.22 -2.58
CA ALA A 113 17.02 2.62 -2.65
C ALA A 113 18.46 2.90 -2.20
N GLY A 114 19.24 1.87 -1.85
CA GLY A 114 20.66 1.99 -1.49
C GLY A 114 20.93 2.30 -0.02
N TYR A 115 19.93 2.12 0.86
CA TYR A 115 20.11 2.26 2.30
C TYR A 115 20.80 1.04 2.90
N ASP A 116 21.66 1.28 3.88
CA ASP A 116 22.35 0.25 4.65
C ASP A 116 21.43 -0.33 5.73
N VAL A 117 20.43 -1.09 5.29
CA VAL A 117 19.49 -1.78 6.19
C VAL A 117 19.57 -3.29 5.94
N PRO A 118 19.38 -4.13 6.98
CA PRO A 118 19.42 -5.57 6.81
C PRO A 118 18.46 -6.02 5.71
N ARG A 119 19.00 -6.70 4.70
CA ARG A 119 18.19 -7.24 3.61
C ARG A 119 17.20 -8.24 4.21
N PRO A 120 15.89 -8.04 4.02
CA PRO A 120 14.91 -9.02 4.49
C PRO A 120 15.14 -10.35 3.77
N ALA A 121 14.77 -11.45 4.43
CA ALA A 121 14.65 -12.76 3.80
C ALA A 121 13.57 -12.73 2.69
N SER A 122 13.17 -13.90 2.16
CA SER A 122 12.07 -13.97 1.20
C SER A 122 10.80 -13.28 1.72
N PHE A 123 10.17 -12.52 0.84
CA PHE A 123 8.90 -11.83 1.10
C PHE A 123 7.99 -11.93 -0.11
N GLU A 124 6.70 -11.79 0.11
CA GLU A 124 5.70 -11.64 -0.94
C GLU A 124 5.40 -10.15 -1.16
N THR A 125 5.15 -9.79 -2.42
CA THR A 125 4.75 -8.43 -2.80
C THR A 125 3.28 -8.15 -2.46
N PRO A 126 2.85 -6.88 -2.37
CA PRO A 126 1.44 -6.54 -2.15
C PRO A 126 0.50 -7.22 -3.14
N ALA A 127 0.88 -7.28 -4.41
CA ALA A 127 0.07 -7.93 -5.44
C ALA A 127 -0.06 -9.44 -5.21
N GLN A 128 1.01 -10.13 -4.76
CA GLN A 128 0.95 -11.56 -4.47
C GLN A 128 0.06 -11.86 -3.26
N LEU A 129 0.14 -11.04 -2.21
CA LEU A 129 -0.68 -11.24 -1.01
C LEU A 129 -2.15 -10.87 -1.21
N LEU A 130 -2.44 -9.81 -1.97
CA LEU A 130 -3.81 -9.35 -2.26
C LEU A 130 -4.49 -10.21 -3.33
N PHE A 131 -3.74 -10.71 -4.30
CA PHE A 131 -4.26 -11.48 -5.45
C PHE A 131 -3.56 -12.84 -5.56
N PRO A 132 -3.64 -13.71 -4.53
CA PRO A 132 -2.98 -15.01 -4.56
C PRO A 132 -3.61 -15.94 -5.61
N ARG A 133 -2.90 -17.01 -5.98
CA ARG A 133 -3.49 -18.08 -6.79
C ARG A 133 -4.68 -18.68 -6.04
N GLY A 134 -5.81 -18.85 -6.72
CA GLY A 134 -7.03 -19.35 -6.10
C GLY A 134 -7.82 -18.30 -5.31
N VAL A 135 -7.53 -17.00 -5.47
CA VAL A 135 -8.37 -15.93 -4.92
C VAL A 135 -9.77 -15.89 -5.55
N ALA A 136 -9.93 -16.50 -6.74
CA ALA A 136 -11.20 -16.72 -7.39
C ALA A 136 -11.95 -17.87 -6.71
N GLY A 137 -13.05 -17.55 -6.04
CA GLY A 137 -13.93 -18.46 -5.33
C GLY A 137 -15.18 -17.72 -4.87
N ASP A 138 -15.85 -18.24 -3.85
CA ASP A 138 -17.04 -17.58 -3.29
C ASP A 138 -16.64 -16.39 -2.42
N CYS A 139 -17.31 -15.25 -2.62
CA CYS A 139 -17.12 -14.11 -1.75
C CYS A 139 -17.52 -14.46 -0.30
N THR A 140 -16.70 -14.03 0.67
CA THR A 140 -16.94 -14.34 2.09
C THR A 140 -18.19 -13.68 2.67
N MET A 141 -18.79 -12.71 1.97
CA MET A 141 -19.98 -12.03 2.45
C MET A 141 -21.20 -12.94 2.33
N HIS A 142 -21.96 -13.03 3.42
CA HIS A 142 -23.12 -13.93 3.51
C HIS A 142 -24.18 -13.56 2.46
N GLY A 143 -24.62 -14.56 1.69
CA GLY A 143 -25.60 -14.37 0.61
C GLY A 143 -25.03 -13.78 -0.67
N CYS A 144 -23.72 -13.55 -0.77
CA CYS A 144 -23.07 -13.12 -2.01
C CYS A 144 -22.81 -14.30 -2.94
N SER A 145 -23.26 -14.20 -4.19
CA SER A 145 -22.96 -15.16 -5.26
C SER A 145 -21.84 -14.69 -6.20
N SER A 146 -21.27 -13.50 -5.96
CA SER A 146 -20.23 -12.93 -6.81
C SER A 146 -18.88 -13.59 -6.53
N THR A 147 -18.11 -13.81 -7.59
CA THR A 147 -16.76 -14.36 -7.48
C THR A 147 -15.83 -13.40 -6.76
N SER A 148 -15.08 -13.90 -5.77
CA SER A 148 -14.02 -13.15 -5.12
C SER A 148 -12.84 -12.94 -6.05
N PHE A 149 -12.08 -11.87 -5.82
CA PHE A 149 -10.88 -11.59 -6.61
C PHE A 149 -9.75 -10.96 -5.79
N VAL A 150 -10.00 -10.60 -4.53
CA VAL A 150 -9.03 -9.98 -3.63
C VAL A 150 -9.12 -10.59 -2.24
N LYS A 151 -7.96 -10.85 -1.61
CA LYS A 151 -7.82 -11.25 -0.21
C LYS A 151 -7.50 -10.03 0.64
N CYS A 152 -8.24 -9.79 1.73
CA CYS A 152 -7.89 -8.75 2.69
C CYS A 152 -6.68 -9.18 3.53
N LEU A 153 -5.67 -8.32 3.66
CA LEU A 153 -4.44 -8.66 4.38
C LEU A 153 -4.61 -8.69 5.90
N TYR A 154 -5.66 -8.06 6.42
CA TYR A 154 -5.95 -8.01 7.85
C TYR A 154 -6.85 -9.16 8.31
N CYS A 155 -8.03 -9.31 7.71
CA CYS A 155 -8.99 -10.35 8.12
C CYS A 155 -8.83 -11.68 7.37
N GLU A 156 -7.95 -11.73 6.36
CA GLU A 156 -7.64 -12.93 5.56
C GLU A 156 -8.77 -13.50 4.72
N LYS A 157 -9.94 -12.87 4.73
CA LYS A 157 -11.10 -13.25 3.94
C LYS A 157 -10.96 -12.77 2.49
N ILE A 158 -11.65 -13.46 1.59
CA ILE A 158 -11.69 -13.15 0.16
C ILE A 158 -13.02 -12.46 -0.21
N PHE A 159 -12.94 -11.43 -1.04
CA PHE A 159 -14.08 -10.58 -1.36
C PHE A 159 -14.21 -10.36 -2.87
N CYS A 160 -15.45 -10.17 -3.33
CA CYS A 160 -15.72 -9.68 -4.68
C CYS A 160 -15.46 -8.16 -4.74
N PHE A 161 -15.55 -7.58 -5.95
CA PHE A 161 -15.30 -6.15 -6.15
C PHE A 161 -16.25 -5.25 -5.37
N GLU A 162 -17.53 -5.60 -5.33
CA GLU A 162 -18.55 -4.82 -4.63
C GLU A 162 -18.26 -4.73 -3.13
N HIS A 163 -18.18 -5.89 -2.46
CA HIS A 163 -17.92 -5.93 -1.02
C HIS A 163 -16.54 -5.43 -0.61
N PHE A 164 -15.54 -5.47 -1.50
CA PHE A 164 -14.22 -4.95 -1.18
C PHE A 164 -14.09 -3.44 -1.43
N VAL A 165 -14.47 -2.98 -2.63
CA VAL A 165 -14.19 -1.62 -3.10
C VAL A 165 -15.40 -0.71 -2.95
N ILE A 166 -16.57 -1.13 -3.46
CA ILE A 166 -17.78 -0.29 -3.48
C ILE A 166 -18.31 -0.07 -2.05
N ASP A 167 -18.45 -1.15 -1.28
CA ASP A 167 -18.85 -1.11 0.13
C ASP A 167 -17.72 -0.61 1.05
N HIS A 168 -16.53 -0.35 0.49
CA HIS A 168 -15.33 0.10 1.18
C HIS A 168 -15.00 -0.81 2.38
N HIS A 169 -14.59 -2.05 2.08
CA HIS A 169 -14.32 -3.05 3.10
C HIS A 169 -13.44 -2.49 4.22
N ASN A 170 -13.94 -2.59 5.45
CA ASN A 170 -13.24 -2.23 6.66
C ASN A 170 -13.26 -3.42 7.63
N CYS A 171 -12.17 -3.59 8.37
CA CYS A 171 -11.95 -4.73 9.27
C CYS A 171 -11.44 -4.24 10.62
#